data_AF-A0A071MBD0-F1
#
_entry.id   AF-A0A071MBD0-F1
#
_cell.length_a   1.000
_cell.length_b   1.000
_cell.length_c   1.000
_cell.angle_alpha   90.00
_cell.angle_beta   90.00
_cell.angle_gamma   90.00
#
_symmetry.space_group_name_H-M   'P 1'
#
loop_
_entity.id
_entity.type
_entity.pdbx_description
1 polymer ?
#
loop_
_entity_poly.entity_id
_entity_poly.type
_entity_poly.pdbx_seq_one_letter_code
_entity_poly.pdbx_strand_id
1 'polypeptide(L)'
;MMSSNPEVWASDKSRLRMVHVDEPGIRTVQIAGSVPDEMAEAARINVQNGAQIIDINMGCPAKKVNRKLAGSALLQYPVLVKSILSAVVNAVEVPVTLKIRTGWDKDHQNCVEIAQLAEQCGIQALTIHGRTRACRFEGEAEYDNIRLVKQTVSIPVIANGDITNPLKARAVLDYTGADALMIGRAAQGRPWIFREIQHYLDTGELLAPLPLAEVKRLLCEHVRALHGFYGHVKGYRIARKHVSWYLQEHAPNDQFRRTFNAIEDASEQLEALEAYFENFA
;
A
#
# COMPACT_ATOMS: atom_id res chain seq x y z
N MET A 1 -4.18 6.15 1.06
CA MET A 1 -5.16 6.77 0.15
C MET A 1 -5.88 7.94 0.80
N MET A 2 -5.89 9.05 0.09
CA MET A 2 -6.69 10.24 0.35
C MET A 2 -8.05 10.13 -0.33
N SER A 3 -9.04 10.80 0.25
CA SER A 3 -10.39 10.91 -0.32
C SER A 3 -10.41 12.01 -1.37
N SER A 4 -11.13 11.83 -2.48
CA SER A 4 -11.40 12.92 -3.43
C SER A 4 -12.36 13.97 -2.88
N ASN A 5 -13.14 13.64 -1.83
CA ASN A 5 -14.06 14.61 -1.22
C ASN A 5 -13.31 15.75 -0.52
N PRO A 6 -13.46 17.01 -0.96
CA PRO A 6 -12.86 18.16 -0.32
C PRO A 6 -13.33 18.41 1.12
N GLU A 7 -14.58 18.06 1.46
CA GLU A 7 -15.17 18.35 2.77
C GLU A 7 -14.42 17.68 3.93
N VAL A 8 -13.70 16.59 3.67
CA VAL A 8 -12.97 15.85 4.71
C VAL A 8 -11.49 16.21 4.79
N TRP A 9 -10.98 17.10 3.94
CA TRP A 9 -9.56 17.43 3.90
C TRP A 9 -9.06 18.20 5.12
N ALA A 10 -9.92 19.03 5.72
CA ALA A 10 -9.59 19.76 6.94
C ALA A 10 -9.48 18.86 8.18
N SER A 11 -9.99 17.62 8.13
CA SER A 11 -9.92 16.70 9.26
C SER A 11 -8.47 16.28 9.57
N ASP A 12 -8.13 16.11 10.85
CA ASP A 12 -6.84 15.59 11.30
C ASP A 12 -6.41 14.34 10.53
N LYS A 13 -7.36 13.43 10.27
CA LYS A 13 -7.12 12.18 9.58
C LYS A 13 -6.64 12.38 8.15
N SER A 14 -7.21 13.34 7.42
CA SER A 14 -6.79 13.65 6.05
C SER A 14 -5.49 14.43 6.06
N ARG A 15 -5.31 15.40 6.97
CA ARG A 15 -4.07 16.16 7.13
C ARG A 15 -2.86 15.28 7.42
N LEU A 16 -2.99 14.32 8.34
CA LEU A 16 -1.92 13.38 8.65
C LEU A 16 -1.61 12.38 7.52
N ARG A 17 -2.41 12.36 6.44
CA ARG A 17 -2.22 11.51 5.25
C ARG A 17 -1.83 12.30 3.99
N MET A 18 -1.82 13.63 4.07
CA MET A 18 -1.26 14.48 3.04
C MET A 18 0.26 14.39 3.06
N VAL A 19 0.88 14.85 1.98
CA VAL A 19 2.33 14.93 1.86
C VAL A 19 2.91 15.73 3.03
N HIS A 20 3.90 15.15 3.71
CA HIS A 20 4.74 15.88 4.65
C HIS A 20 6.06 16.25 3.96
N VAL A 21 6.59 17.44 4.28
CA VAL A 21 7.80 18.01 3.63
C VAL A 21 9.00 17.06 3.75
N ASP A 22 9.05 16.26 4.82
CA ASP A 22 10.16 15.35 5.13
C ASP A 22 9.95 13.90 4.66
N GLU A 23 9.00 13.65 3.74
CA GLU A 23 8.79 12.30 3.20
C GLU A 23 10.02 11.79 2.40
N PRO A 24 10.51 10.57 2.69
CA PRO A 24 11.68 10.03 2.01
C PRO A 24 11.36 9.61 0.57
N GLY A 25 12.29 9.87 -0.35
CA GLY A 25 12.20 9.42 -1.74
C GLY A 25 11.18 10.20 -2.58
N ILE A 26 10.58 9.52 -3.56
CA ILE A 26 9.57 10.11 -4.46
C ILE A 26 8.21 10.14 -3.75
N ARG A 27 7.62 11.33 -3.65
CA ARG A 27 6.34 11.53 -2.95
C ARG A 27 5.15 11.13 -3.82
N THR A 28 4.60 9.95 -3.57
CA THR A 28 3.45 9.40 -4.31
C THR A 28 2.17 9.46 -3.47
N VAL A 29 1.18 10.22 -3.92
CA VAL A 29 -0.12 10.31 -3.24
C VAL A 29 -1.18 9.50 -3.99
N GLN A 30 -1.76 8.52 -3.30
CA GLN A 30 -2.90 7.77 -3.84
C GLN A 30 -4.23 8.44 -3.50
N ILE A 31 -5.02 8.81 -4.52
CA ILE A 31 -6.38 9.35 -4.40
C ILE A 31 -7.46 8.28 -4.69
N ALA A 32 -8.64 8.47 -4.13
CA ALA A 32 -9.78 7.57 -4.31
C ALA A 32 -11.10 8.33 -4.36
N GLY A 33 -11.95 7.98 -5.33
CA GLY A 33 -13.22 8.64 -5.60
C GLY A 33 -13.91 7.98 -6.79
N SER A 34 -15.04 8.53 -7.23
CA SER A 34 -15.83 8.00 -8.34
C SER A 34 -16.37 9.08 -9.29
N VAL A 35 -16.07 10.35 -9.02
CA VAL A 35 -16.53 11.50 -9.80
C VAL A 35 -15.31 12.12 -10.50
N PRO A 36 -15.26 12.19 -11.84
CA PRO A 36 -14.09 12.66 -12.58
C PRO A 36 -13.57 14.03 -12.12
N ASP A 37 -14.45 15.02 -11.98
CA ASP A 37 -14.04 16.38 -11.60
C ASP A 37 -13.49 16.46 -10.17
N GLU A 38 -14.10 15.73 -9.22
CA GLU A 38 -13.57 15.64 -7.85
C GLU A 38 -12.20 14.95 -7.80
N MET A 39 -11.98 13.94 -8.65
CA MET A 39 -10.70 13.23 -8.75
C MET A 39 -9.62 14.12 -9.35
N ALA A 40 -9.94 14.87 -10.40
CA ALA A 40 -9.05 15.84 -11.03
C ALA A 40 -8.62 16.93 -10.03
N GLU A 41 -9.58 17.49 -9.27
CA GLU A 41 -9.29 18.51 -8.27
C GLU A 41 -8.46 17.97 -7.10
N ALA A 42 -8.77 16.75 -6.63
CA ALA A 42 -7.96 16.08 -5.63
C ALA A 42 -6.51 15.88 -6.12
N ALA A 43 -6.30 15.57 -7.40
CA ALA A 43 -4.96 15.45 -7.98
C ALA A 43 -4.22 16.80 -7.94
N ARG A 44 -4.84 17.88 -8.44
CA ARG A 44 -4.24 19.23 -8.45
C ARG A 44 -3.78 19.67 -7.06
N ILE A 45 -4.64 19.50 -6.06
CA ILE A 45 -4.36 19.93 -4.70
C ILE A 45 -3.21 19.14 -4.09
N ASN A 46 -3.14 17.83 -4.35
CA ASN A 46 -2.02 17.02 -3.85
C ASN A 46 -0.70 17.38 -4.54
N VAL A 47 -0.72 17.70 -5.83
CA VAL A 47 0.46 18.20 -6.55
C VAL A 47 0.91 19.56 -6.01
N GLN A 48 -0.02 20.49 -5.78
CA GLN A 48 0.29 21.79 -5.15
C GLN A 48 0.90 21.62 -3.76
N ASN A 49 0.50 20.57 -3.03
CA ASN A 49 1.05 20.20 -1.73
C ASN A 49 2.35 19.35 -1.81
N GLY A 50 2.93 19.18 -3.00
CA GLY A 50 4.25 18.57 -3.17
C GLY A 50 4.26 17.11 -3.62
N ALA A 51 3.11 16.53 -4.01
CA ALA A 51 3.08 15.22 -4.63
C ALA A 51 3.82 15.24 -5.98
N GLN A 52 4.73 14.29 -6.17
CA GLN A 52 5.51 14.11 -7.40
C GLN A 52 4.90 13.03 -8.30
N ILE A 53 4.03 12.17 -7.76
CA ILE A 53 3.24 11.18 -8.50
C ILE A 53 1.83 11.15 -7.90
N ILE A 54 0.81 11.08 -8.75
CA ILE A 54 -0.57 10.81 -8.35
C ILE A 54 -0.93 9.38 -8.70
N ASP A 55 -1.38 8.59 -7.73
CA ASP A 55 -1.89 7.22 -7.96
C ASP A 55 -3.40 7.16 -7.79
N ILE A 56 -4.10 6.46 -8.69
CA ILE A 56 -5.55 6.30 -8.63
C ILE A 56 -5.90 4.94 -8.03
N ASN A 57 -6.69 4.92 -6.94
CA ASN A 57 -7.16 3.69 -6.36
C ASN A 57 -8.42 3.16 -7.08
N MET A 58 -8.24 2.07 -7.83
CA MET A 58 -9.32 1.21 -8.35
C MET A 58 -9.16 -0.24 -7.85
N GLY A 59 -8.58 -0.45 -6.66
CA GLY A 59 -8.24 -1.78 -6.13
C GLY A 59 -8.89 -2.15 -4.80
N CYS A 60 -9.42 -1.18 -4.04
CA CYS A 60 -10.00 -1.46 -2.72
C CYS A 60 -11.40 -2.10 -2.84
N PRO A 61 -11.66 -3.28 -2.23
CA PRO A 61 -12.87 -4.07 -2.48
C PRO A 61 -14.14 -3.56 -1.78
N ALA A 62 -14.00 -2.68 -0.79
CA ALA A 62 -15.10 -2.21 0.05
C ALA A 62 -15.07 -0.68 0.24
N LYS A 63 -14.47 0.06 -0.70
CA LYS A 63 -14.33 1.50 -0.56
C LYS A 63 -15.62 2.22 -0.94
N LYS A 64 -16.04 3.14 -0.07
CA LYS A 64 -17.01 4.20 -0.39
C LYS A 64 -16.35 5.56 -0.22
N VAL A 65 -16.67 6.49 -1.12
CA VAL A 65 -16.30 7.92 -1.06
C VAL A 65 -17.59 8.68 -1.35
N ASN A 66 -17.97 9.62 -0.49
CA ASN A 66 -19.26 10.33 -0.57
C ASN A 66 -20.47 9.40 -0.71
N ARG A 67 -20.46 8.30 0.05
CA ARG A 67 -21.47 7.22 0.02
C ARG A 67 -21.59 6.48 -1.33
N LYS A 68 -20.84 6.88 -2.36
CA LYS A 68 -20.75 6.21 -3.66
C LYS A 68 -19.68 5.12 -3.63
N LEU A 69 -19.89 4.06 -4.41
CA LEU A 69 -18.90 3.00 -4.56
C LEU A 69 -17.66 3.55 -5.29
N ALA A 70 -16.49 3.24 -4.75
CA ALA A 70 -15.19 3.61 -5.31
C ALA A 70 -14.24 2.39 -5.27
N GLY A 71 -12.97 2.58 -5.64
CA GLY A 71 -12.02 1.47 -5.67
C GLY A 71 -12.39 0.45 -6.75
N SER A 72 -12.26 -0.84 -6.46
CA SER A 72 -12.46 -1.88 -7.48
C SER A 72 -13.91 -2.09 -7.92
N ALA A 73 -14.86 -1.39 -7.29
CA ALA A 73 -16.23 -1.31 -7.82
C ALA A 73 -16.32 -0.59 -9.17
N LEU A 74 -15.38 0.31 -9.45
CA LEU A 74 -15.30 1.06 -10.70
C LEU A 74 -14.99 0.16 -11.91
N LEU A 75 -14.35 -1.00 -11.69
CA LEU A 75 -13.94 -1.90 -12.76
C LEU A 75 -15.13 -2.47 -13.57
N GLN A 76 -16.35 -2.41 -13.02
CA GLN A 76 -17.58 -2.79 -13.74
C GLN A 76 -18.01 -1.76 -14.80
N TYR A 77 -17.42 -0.56 -14.80
CA TYR A 77 -17.87 0.57 -15.61
C TYR A 77 -16.69 1.16 -16.42
N PRO A 78 -16.19 0.49 -17.48
CA PRO A 78 -15.05 0.97 -18.28
C PRO A 78 -15.21 2.41 -18.80
N VAL A 79 -16.44 2.82 -19.16
CA VAL A 79 -16.73 4.20 -19.57
C VAL A 79 -16.45 5.21 -18.45
N LEU A 80 -16.85 4.90 -17.21
CA LEU A 80 -16.58 5.76 -16.06
C LEU A 80 -15.09 5.75 -15.69
N VAL A 81 -14.43 4.58 -15.78
CA VAL A 81 -12.97 4.48 -15.62
C VAL A 81 -12.29 5.42 -16.59
N LYS A 82 -12.61 5.35 -17.89
CA LYS A 82 -12.07 6.26 -18.92
C LYS A 82 -12.21 7.73 -18.51
N SER A 83 -13.43 8.14 -18.15
CA SER A 83 -13.70 9.53 -17.75
C SER A 83 -12.86 9.97 -16.55
N ILE A 84 -12.68 9.12 -15.54
CA ILE A 84 -11.85 9.44 -14.37
C ILE A 84 -10.38 9.55 -14.76
N LEU A 85 -9.84 8.57 -15.49
CA LEU A 85 -8.43 8.56 -15.88
C LEU A 85 -8.08 9.77 -16.75
N SER A 86 -8.88 10.04 -17.79
CA SER A 86 -8.66 11.22 -18.65
C SER A 86 -8.76 12.54 -17.88
N ALA A 87 -9.73 12.67 -16.96
CA ALA A 87 -9.87 13.89 -16.17
C ALA A 87 -8.66 14.14 -15.26
N VAL A 88 -8.14 13.08 -14.60
CA VAL A 88 -7.00 13.21 -13.70
C VAL A 88 -5.70 13.46 -14.46
N VAL A 89 -5.44 12.70 -15.54
CA VAL A 89 -4.22 12.86 -16.35
C VAL A 89 -4.15 14.26 -16.96
N ASN A 90 -5.27 14.79 -17.46
CA ASN A 90 -5.30 16.15 -18.04
C ASN A 90 -5.26 17.27 -16.98
N ALA A 91 -5.40 16.96 -15.70
CA ALA A 91 -5.46 17.96 -14.64
C ALA A 91 -4.10 18.31 -14.03
N VAL A 92 -3.08 17.48 -14.22
CA VAL A 92 -1.75 17.62 -13.58
C VAL A 92 -0.63 17.26 -14.54
N GLU A 93 0.53 17.91 -14.38
CA GLU A 93 1.74 17.66 -15.19
C GLU A 93 2.61 16.51 -14.64
N VAL A 94 2.34 16.06 -13.40
CA VAL A 94 3.10 14.97 -12.78
C VAL A 94 2.65 13.61 -13.31
N PRO A 95 3.48 12.55 -13.24
CA PRO A 95 3.05 11.20 -13.59
C PRO A 95 1.81 10.74 -12.82
N VAL A 96 0.85 10.20 -13.56
CA VAL A 96 -0.36 9.58 -13.00
C VAL A 96 -0.28 8.06 -13.17
N THR A 97 -0.41 7.33 -12.08
CA THR A 97 -0.40 5.86 -12.04
C THR A 97 -1.75 5.31 -11.62
N LEU A 98 -2.00 4.02 -11.89
CA LEU A 98 -3.25 3.36 -11.56
C LEU A 98 -2.99 2.06 -10.79
N LYS A 99 -3.76 1.83 -9.72
CA LYS A 99 -3.77 0.55 -9.01
C LYS A 99 -5.13 -0.15 -9.11
N ILE A 100 -5.15 -1.33 -9.73
CA ILE A 100 -6.35 -2.15 -9.95
C ILE A 100 -6.30 -3.52 -9.26
N ARG A 101 -7.40 -4.25 -9.42
CA ARG A 101 -7.56 -5.70 -9.23
C ARG A 101 -7.82 -6.35 -10.58
N THR A 102 -7.87 -7.67 -10.64
CA THR A 102 -8.06 -8.43 -11.89
C THR A 102 -9.46 -8.28 -12.49
N GLY A 103 -10.43 -7.87 -11.67
CA GLY A 103 -11.81 -7.60 -12.07
C GLY A 103 -12.75 -7.51 -10.87
N TRP A 104 -14.06 -7.58 -11.12
CA TRP A 104 -15.08 -7.51 -10.07
C TRP A 104 -15.23 -8.85 -9.32
N ASP A 105 -15.35 -9.95 -10.04
CA ASP A 105 -15.37 -11.31 -9.50
C ASP A 105 -14.68 -12.27 -10.48
N LYS A 106 -14.76 -13.58 -10.22
CA LYS A 106 -14.05 -14.58 -11.02
C LYS A 106 -14.58 -14.71 -12.44
N ASP A 107 -15.86 -14.42 -12.66
CA ASP A 107 -16.52 -14.50 -13.97
C ASP A 107 -16.39 -13.18 -14.74
N HIS A 108 -16.07 -12.09 -14.03
CA HIS A 108 -15.95 -10.73 -14.59
C HIS A 108 -14.53 -10.17 -14.39
N GLN A 109 -13.54 -10.79 -15.04
CA GLN A 109 -12.14 -10.35 -15.07
C GLN A 109 -11.84 -9.54 -16.33
N ASN A 110 -11.73 -8.21 -16.19
CA ASN A 110 -11.52 -7.30 -17.30
C ASN A 110 -10.23 -6.46 -17.19
N CYS A 111 -9.25 -6.92 -16.40
CA CYS A 111 -8.01 -6.16 -16.21
C CYS A 111 -7.21 -5.89 -17.49
N VAL A 112 -7.29 -6.75 -18.52
CA VAL A 112 -6.66 -6.49 -19.83
C VAL A 112 -7.31 -5.29 -20.53
N GLU A 113 -8.64 -5.26 -20.61
CA GLU A 113 -9.39 -4.13 -21.15
C GLU A 113 -9.07 -2.84 -20.40
N ILE A 114 -9.10 -2.89 -19.06
CA ILE A 114 -8.80 -1.73 -18.21
C ILE A 114 -7.35 -1.28 -18.36
N ALA A 115 -6.40 -2.18 -18.57
CA ALA A 115 -5.00 -1.84 -18.76
C ALA A 115 -4.75 -1.10 -20.08
N GLN A 116 -5.29 -1.62 -21.18
CA GLN A 116 -5.20 -0.97 -22.50
C GLN A 116 -5.89 0.39 -22.48
N LEU A 117 -7.05 0.48 -21.83
CA LEU A 117 -7.76 1.75 -21.61
C LEU A 117 -6.91 2.75 -20.80
N ALA A 118 -6.25 2.29 -19.74
CA ALA A 118 -5.42 3.13 -18.89
C ALA A 118 -4.22 3.70 -19.67
N GLU A 119 -3.55 2.87 -20.45
CA GLU A 119 -2.46 3.29 -21.35
C GLU A 119 -2.94 4.36 -22.35
N GLN A 120 -4.08 4.15 -23.00
CA GLN A 120 -4.69 5.12 -23.92
C GLN A 120 -5.05 6.45 -23.24
N CYS A 121 -5.37 6.42 -21.95
CA CYS A 121 -5.67 7.63 -21.17
C CYS A 121 -4.42 8.37 -20.70
N GLY A 122 -3.21 7.83 -20.92
CA GLY A 122 -1.94 8.45 -20.50
C GLY A 122 -1.46 8.07 -19.10
N ILE A 123 -1.98 6.97 -18.52
CA ILE A 123 -1.43 6.42 -17.28
C ILE A 123 0.00 5.93 -17.52
N GLN A 124 0.93 6.29 -16.63
CA GLN A 124 2.36 6.03 -16.81
C GLN A 124 2.87 4.78 -16.09
N ALA A 125 2.08 4.18 -15.20
CA ALA A 125 2.36 2.85 -14.63
C ALA A 125 1.08 2.21 -14.06
N LEU A 126 1.01 0.87 -14.12
CA LEU A 126 -0.14 0.10 -13.69
C LEU A 126 0.24 -0.95 -12.65
N THR A 127 -0.28 -0.82 -11.43
CA THR A 127 -0.19 -1.88 -10.41
C THR A 127 -1.41 -2.79 -10.43
N ILE A 128 -1.20 -4.10 -10.48
CA ILE A 128 -2.29 -5.09 -10.50
C ILE A 128 -2.16 -6.00 -9.30
N HIS A 129 -3.18 -6.00 -8.44
CA HIS A 129 -3.32 -7.03 -7.42
C HIS A 129 -3.98 -8.27 -8.02
N GLY A 130 -3.31 -9.42 -7.94
CA GLY A 130 -3.71 -10.72 -8.49
C GLY A 130 -4.96 -11.38 -7.90
N ARG A 131 -5.94 -10.58 -7.44
CA ARG A 131 -7.24 -11.08 -6.99
C ARG A 131 -8.34 -10.15 -7.50
N THR A 132 -9.52 -10.71 -7.73
CA THR A 132 -10.74 -9.96 -8.06
C THR A 132 -11.26 -9.19 -6.84
N ARG A 133 -12.19 -8.25 -7.01
CA ARG A 133 -12.83 -7.56 -5.87
C ARG A 133 -13.49 -8.56 -4.92
N ALA A 134 -14.23 -9.53 -5.45
CA ALA A 134 -15.00 -10.50 -4.66
C ALA A 134 -14.12 -11.34 -3.74
N CYS A 135 -12.91 -11.72 -4.19
CA CYS A 135 -11.96 -12.46 -3.36
C CYS A 135 -11.55 -11.72 -2.09
N ARG A 136 -11.66 -10.38 -2.02
CA ARG A 136 -11.13 -9.58 -0.91
C ARG A 136 -9.66 -9.96 -0.62
N PHE A 137 -9.41 -10.66 0.48
CA PHE A 137 -8.09 -11.18 0.89
C PHE A 137 -8.06 -12.71 1.01
N GLU A 138 -9.12 -13.37 0.57
CA GLU A 138 -9.29 -14.82 0.58
C GLU A 138 -8.71 -15.46 -0.68
N GLY A 139 -8.42 -16.76 -0.60
CA GLY A 139 -7.71 -17.49 -1.66
C GLY A 139 -6.28 -16.98 -1.88
N GLU A 140 -5.67 -17.39 -2.98
CA GLU A 140 -4.32 -16.96 -3.38
C GLU A 140 -4.39 -15.87 -4.46
N ALA A 141 -3.38 -15.01 -4.50
CA ALA A 141 -3.17 -14.13 -5.65
C ALA A 141 -2.69 -14.95 -6.86
N GLU A 142 -3.38 -14.81 -7.99
CA GLU A 142 -2.96 -15.34 -9.29
C GLU A 142 -2.12 -14.32 -10.06
N TYR A 143 -1.27 -14.82 -10.94
CA TYR A 143 -0.32 -14.00 -11.70
C TYR A 143 -0.49 -14.13 -13.21
N ASP A 144 -1.49 -14.91 -13.66
CA ASP A 144 -1.76 -15.17 -15.08
C ASP A 144 -2.28 -13.91 -15.76
N ASN A 145 -3.23 -13.22 -15.12
CA ASN A 145 -3.73 -11.95 -15.62
C ASN A 145 -2.66 -10.86 -15.61
N ILE A 146 -1.79 -10.86 -14.60
CA ILE A 146 -0.69 -9.87 -14.52
C ILE A 146 0.27 -10.09 -15.70
N ARG A 147 0.62 -11.35 -15.98
CA ARG A 147 1.44 -11.74 -17.13
C ARG A 147 0.77 -11.34 -18.45
N LEU A 148 -0.51 -11.64 -18.61
CA LEU A 148 -1.26 -11.30 -19.81
C LEU A 148 -1.31 -9.78 -20.02
N VAL A 149 -1.59 -9.01 -18.97
CA VAL A 149 -1.55 -7.54 -19.06
C VAL A 149 -0.18 -7.05 -19.47
N LYS A 150 0.90 -7.52 -18.83
CA LYS A 150 2.27 -7.12 -19.18
C LYS A 150 2.64 -7.40 -20.66
N GLN A 151 2.05 -8.43 -21.26
CA GLN A 151 2.25 -8.75 -22.68
C GLN A 151 1.44 -7.85 -23.64
N THR A 152 0.44 -7.12 -23.13
CA THR A 152 -0.52 -6.35 -23.95
C THR A 152 -0.36 -4.84 -23.88
N VAL A 153 0.36 -4.31 -22.89
CA VAL A 153 0.59 -2.87 -22.71
C VAL A 153 2.08 -2.57 -22.70
N SER A 154 2.45 -1.36 -23.10
CA SER A 154 3.85 -0.89 -23.13
C SER A 154 4.26 -0.16 -21.85
N ILE A 155 3.30 0.39 -21.10
CA ILE A 155 3.56 1.05 -19.82
C ILE A 155 4.08 0.04 -18.76
N PRO A 156 4.89 0.48 -17.79
CA PRO A 156 5.34 -0.35 -16.67
C PRO A 156 4.19 -1.01 -15.90
N VAL A 157 4.30 -2.31 -15.66
CA VAL A 157 3.35 -3.11 -14.87
C VAL A 157 4.01 -3.56 -13.57
N ILE A 158 3.33 -3.30 -12.45
CA ILE A 158 3.77 -3.69 -11.10
C ILE A 158 2.91 -4.84 -10.58
N ALA A 159 3.53 -5.99 -10.34
CA ALA A 159 2.85 -7.17 -9.80
C ALA A 159 2.61 -7.03 -8.29
N ASN A 160 1.42 -7.40 -7.82
CA ASN A 160 1.05 -7.30 -6.41
C ASN A 160 0.17 -8.46 -5.94
N GLY A 161 0.35 -8.86 -4.68
CA GLY A 161 -0.42 -9.90 -4.02
C GLY A 161 0.47 -11.06 -3.61
N ASP A 162 0.39 -11.46 -2.34
CA ASP A 162 1.01 -12.66 -1.76
C ASP A 162 2.50 -12.89 -2.03
N ILE A 163 3.24 -11.82 -2.34
CA ILE A 163 4.70 -11.83 -2.36
C ILE A 163 5.18 -11.63 -0.92
N THR A 164 5.59 -12.72 -0.26
CA THR A 164 5.87 -12.75 1.18
C THR A 164 7.33 -12.99 1.52
N ASN A 165 8.18 -13.31 0.53
CA ASN A 165 9.60 -13.60 0.75
C ASN A 165 10.39 -13.41 -0.57
N PRO A 166 11.74 -13.39 -0.51
CA PRO A 166 12.59 -13.16 -1.68
C PRO A 166 12.45 -14.21 -2.79
N LEU A 167 12.26 -15.49 -2.45
CA LEU A 167 12.06 -16.56 -3.43
C LEU A 167 10.77 -16.35 -4.23
N LYS A 168 9.67 -16.03 -3.54
CA LYS A 168 8.38 -15.74 -4.17
C LYS A 168 8.47 -14.47 -5.03
N ALA A 169 9.21 -13.46 -4.59
CA ALA A 169 9.43 -12.24 -5.36
C ALA A 169 10.11 -12.54 -6.70
N ARG A 170 11.23 -13.28 -6.70
CA ARG A 170 11.90 -13.75 -7.92
C ARG A 170 10.97 -14.56 -8.82
N ALA A 171 10.28 -15.55 -8.27
CA ALA A 171 9.37 -16.40 -9.03
C ALA A 171 8.23 -15.61 -9.69
N VAL A 172 7.69 -14.59 -9.02
CA VAL A 172 6.64 -13.73 -9.58
C VAL A 172 7.19 -12.83 -10.69
N LEU A 173 8.38 -12.24 -10.52
CA LEU A 173 9.03 -11.47 -11.59
C LEU A 173 9.30 -12.34 -12.82
N ASP A 174 9.88 -13.52 -12.64
CA ASP A 174 10.15 -14.47 -13.73
C ASP A 174 8.88 -14.87 -14.48
N TYR A 175 7.82 -15.20 -13.73
CA TYR A 175 6.60 -15.70 -14.32
C TYR A 175 5.82 -14.62 -15.08
N THR A 176 5.74 -13.42 -14.50
CA THR A 176 4.91 -12.34 -15.05
C THR A 176 5.64 -11.48 -16.07
N GLY A 177 6.97 -11.38 -15.98
CA GLY A 177 7.74 -10.37 -16.70
C GLY A 177 7.46 -8.93 -16.24
N ALA A 178 6.85 -8.75 -15.06
CA ALA A 178 6.53 -7.43 -14.52
C ALA A 178 7.79 -6.58 -14.27
N ASP A 179 7.65 -5.25 -14.35
CA ASP A 179 8.77 -4.30 -14.24
C ASP A 179 9.11 -3.99 -12.78
N ALA A 180 8.15 -4.19 -11.86
CA ALA A 180 8.36 -4.03 -10.43
C ALA A 180 7.40 -4.91 -9.62
N LEU A 181 7.67 -5.00 -8.32
CA LEU A 181 6.81 -5.67 -7.34
C LEU A 181 6.30 -4.66 -6.31
N MET A 182 5.04 -4.81 -5.89
CA MET A 182 4.50 -4.09 -4.73
C MET A 182 4.24 -5.07 -3.58
N ILE A 183 4.84 -4.79 -2.42
CA ILE A 183 4.69 -5.60 -1.20
C ILE A 183 3.79 -4.87 -0.21
N GLY A 184 2.81 -5.60 0.33
CA GLY A 184 1.82 -5.06 1.27
C GLY A 184 1.94 -5.67 2.66
N ARG A 185 1.12 -6.70 2.91
CA ARG A 185 0.98 -7.33 4.23
C ARG A 185 2.31 -7.84 4.81
N ALA A 186 3.18 -8.43 3.98
CA ALA A 186 4.45 -8.99 4.44
C ALA A 186 5.44 -7.94 4.97
N ALA A 187 5.26 -6.66 4.65
CA ALA A 187 6.07 -5.58 5.24
C ALA A 187 5.56 -5.14 6.62
N GLN A 188 4.34 -5.54 7.02
CA GLN A 188 3.80 -5.26 8.35
C GLN A 188 4.49 -6.17 9.37
N GLY A 189 5.26 -5.58 10.29
CA GLY A 189 6.04 -6.35 11.28
C GLY A 189 7.41 -6.84 10.78
N ARG A 190 7.71 -6.62 9.48
CA ARG A 190 8.99 -6.95 8.85
C ARG A 190 9.36 -5.90 7.79
N PRO A 191 9.55 -4.62 8.17
CA PRO A 191 9.82 -3.55 7.20
C PRO A 191 11.14 -3.75 6.45
N TRP A 192 12.08 -4.56 6.96
CA TRP A 192 13.32 -4.90 6.27
C TRP A 192 13.13 -5.93 5.14
N ILE A 193 11.91 -6.44 4.90
CA ILE A 193 11.64 -7.35 3.77
C ILE A 193 12.05 -6.76 2.42
N PHE A 194 12.00 -5.43 2.26
CA PHE A 194 12.41 -4.77 1.02
C PHE A 194 13.90 -4.99 0.72
N ARG A 195 14.80 -4.87 1.71
CA ARG A 195 16.24 -5.14 1.50
C ARG A 195 16.53 -6.62 1.32
N GLU A 196 15.74 -7.51 1.94
CA GLU A 196 15.90 -8.96 1.77
C GLU A 196 15.51 -9.38 0.35
N ILE A 197 14.39 -8.86 -0.16
CA ILE A 197 13.96 -9.10 -1.54
C ILE A 197 14.99 -8.52 -2.51
N GLN A 198 15.39 -7.26 -2.32
CA GLN A 198 16.34 -6.60 -3.22
C GLN A 198 17.68 -7.35 -3.27
N HIS A 199 18.26 -7.71 -2.11
CA HIS A 199 19.51 -8.45 -2.05
C HIS A 199 19.45 -9.78 -2.80
N TYR A 200 18.37 -10.55 -2.63
CA TYR A 200 18.20 -11.83 -3.34
C TYR A 200 18.04 -11.63 -4.85
N LEU A 201 17.31 -10.59 -5.28
CA LEU A 201 17.14 -10.30 -6.71
C LEU A 201 18.47 -9.89 -7.37
N ASP A 202 19.34 -9.18 -6.64
CA ASP A 202 20.62 -8.70 -7.16
C ASP A 202 21.72 -9.77 -7.14
N THR A 203 21.72 -10.66 -6.14
CA THR A 203 22.84 -11.57 -5.86
C THR A 203 22.50 -13.06 -6.01
N GLY A 204 21.22 -13.43 -5.92
CA GLY A 204 20.79 -14.82 -5.80
C GLY A 204 21.00 -15.44 -4.40
N GLU A 205 21.52 -14.67 -3.43
CA GLU A 205 21.79 -15.13 -2.07
C GLU A 205 20.75 -14.60 -1.07
N LEU A 206 20.42 -15.40 -0.06
CA LEU A 206 19.50 -14.99 1.00
C LEU A 206 20.28 -14.32 2.13
N LEU A 207 19.82 -13.14 2.56
CA LEU A 207 20.30 -12.55 3.80
C LEU A 207 19.94 -13.44 4.99
N ALA A 208 20.85 -13.49 5.97
CA ALA A 208 20.54 -14.05 7.27
C ALA A 208 19.36 -13.31 7.92
N PRO A 209 18.54 -14.00 8.73
CA PRO A 209 17.49 -13.35 9.51
C PRO A 209 18.06 -12.23 10.38
N LEU A 210 17.29 -11.15 10.53
CA LEU A 210 17.70 -10.01 11.33
C LEU A 210 17.83 -10.42 12.81
N PRO A 211 18.96 -10.17 13.49
CA PRO A 211 19.12 -10.50 14.90
C PRO A 211 18.07 -9.79 15.77
N LEU A 212 17.61 -10.44 16.84
CA LEU A 212 16.57 -9.91 17.73
C LEU A 212 16.93 -8.53 18.32
N ALA A 213 18.22 -8.30 18.62
CA ALA A 213 18.70 -6.99 19.08
C ALA A 213 18.41 -5.86 18.08
N GLU A 214 18.55 -6.15 16.78
CA GLU A 214 18.30 -5.19 15.70
C GLU A 214 16.79 -5.03 15.45
N VAL A 215 16.01 -6.10 15.63
CA VAL A 215 14.54 -6.01 15.66
C VAL A 215 14.04 -5.12 16.81
N LYS A 216 14.58 -5.30 18.03
CA LYS A 216 14.30 -4.43 19.19
C LYS A 216 14.57 -2.97 18.84
N ARG A 217 15.77 -2.68 18.31
CA ARG A 217 16.19 -1.32 17.95
C ARG A 217 15.19 -0.66 16.99
N LEU A 218 14.90 -1.31 15.86
CA LEU A 218 13.98 -0.79 14.84
C LEU A 218 12.55 -0.62 15.38
N LEU A 219 12.06 -1.55 16.20
CA LEU A 219 10.72 -1.46 16.77
C LEU A 219 10.60 -0.29 17.75
N CYS A 220 11.56 -0.12 18.66
CA CYS A 220 11.56 1.00 19.59
C CYS A 220 11.70 2.35 18.87
N GLU A 221 12.56 2.45 17.85
CA GLU A 221 12.67 3.65 17.00
C GLU A 221 11.34 3.99 16.31
N HIS A 222 10.67 2.98 15.74
CA HIS A 222 9.37 3.17 15.10
C HIS A 222 8.29 3.61 16.09
N VAL A 223 8.24 3.04 17.30
CA VAL A 223 7.28 3.45 18.33
C VAL A 223 7.53 4.88 18.80
N ARG A 224 8.79 5.28 19.01
CA ARG A 224 9.14 6.68 19.32
C ARG A 224 8.69 7.63 18.20
N ALA A 225 8.90 7.26 16.95
CA ALA A 225 8.45 8.04 15.79
C ALA A 225 6.91 8.18 15.75
N LEU A 226 6.17 7.11 16.07
CA LEU A 226 4.71 7.16 16.16
C LEU A 226 4.22 8.07 17.28
N HIS A 227 4.88 8.06 18.44
CA HIS A 227 4.59 8.96 19.55
C HIS A 227 4.83 10.42 19.18
N GLY A 228 5.96 10.72 18.53
CA GLY A 228 6.29 12.06 18.06
C GLY A 228 5.31 12.57 16.99
N PHE A 229 4.99 11.74 16.00
CA PHE A 229 4.17 12.16 14.85
C PHE A 229 2.68 12.31 15.20
N TYR A 230 2.10 11.39 15.98
CA TYR A 230 0.69 11.43 16.33
C TYR A 230 0.40 12.13 17.68
N GLY A 231 1.45 12.51 18.42
CA GLY A 231 1.37 13.06 19.78
C GLY A 231 1.04 12.00 20.83
N HIS A 232 1.09 12.38 22.11
CA HIS A 232 1.04 11.46 23.24
C HIS A 232 -0.16 10.50 23.24
N VAL A 233 -1.39 10.99 22.99
CA VAL A 233 -2.59 10.14 23.10
C VAL A 233 -2.82 9.24 21.87
N LYS A 234 -2.70 9.80 20.66
CA LYS A 234 -2.92 9.01 19.43
C LYS A 234 -1.73 8.10 19.15
N GLY A 235 -0.51 8.52 19.49
CA GLY A 235 0.73 7.79 19.28
C GLY A 235 0.70 6.39 19.88
N TYR A 236 0.46 6.27 21.19
CA TYR A 236 0.46 4.95 21.85
C TYR A 236 -0.64 4.03 21.29
N ARG A 237 -1.81 4.59 20.92
CA ARG A 237 -2.93 3.83 20.35
C ARG A 237 -2.59 3.29 18.96
N ILE A 238 -1.88 4.06 18.15
CA ILE A 238 -1.41 3.61 16.83
C ILE A 238 -0.27 2.58 17.01
N ALA A 239 0.67 2.80 17.93
CA ALA A 239 1.76 1.89 18.21
C ALA A 239 1.29 0.45 18.51
N ARG A 240 0.20 0.28 19.28
CA ARG A 240 -0.43 -1.04 19.56
C ARG A 240 -0.62 -1.89 18.30
N LYS A 241 -1.12 -1.28 17.22
CA LYS A 241 -1.35 -1.98 15.95
C LYS A 241 -0.04 -2.37 15.27
N HIS A 242 0.96 -1.48 15.25
CA HIS A 242 2.23 -1.77 14.61
C HIS A 242 3.01 -2.84 15.38
N VAL A 243 3.16 -2.70 16.70
CA VAL A 243 3.80 -3.70 17.58
C VAL A 243 3.11 -5.06 17.44
N SER A 244 1.78 -5.08 17.41
CA SER A 244 1.03 -6.31 17.16
C SER A 244 1.41 -7.03 15.86
N TRP A 245 1.82 -6.32 14.81
CA TRP A 245 2.29 -6.94 13.57
C TRP A 245 3.69 -7.55 13.72
N TYR A 246 4.60 -6.87 14.43
CA TYR A 246 5.92 -7.43 14.74
C TYR A 246 5.79 -8.72 15.57
N LEU A 247 4.95 -8.71 16.61
CA LEU A 247 4.75 -9.88 17.47
C LEU A 247 4.15 -11.06 16.69
N GLN A 248 3.24 -10.82 15.75
CA GLN A 248 2.68 -11.89 14.91
C GLN A 248 3.74 -12.62 14.08
N GLU A 249 4.77 -11.91 13.62
CA GLU A 249 5.84 -12.48 12.79
C GLU A 249 6.93 -13.17 13.64
N HIS A 250 7.32 -12.58 14.78
CA HIS A 250 8.53 -13.00 15.51
C HIS A 250 8.27 -13.81 16.77
N ALA A 251 7.11 -13.63 17.41
CA ALA A 251 6.80 -14.28 18.66
C ALA A 251 5.30 -14.14 18.98
N PRO A 252 4.47 -15.11 18.54
CA PRO A 252 3.04 -15.13 18.84
C PRO A 252 2.79 -15.49 20.32
N ASN A 253 3.36 -14.72 21.24
CA ASN A 253 3.04 -14.76 22.66
C ASN A 253 1.86 -13.80 22.92
N ASP A 254 0.68 -14.38 23.00
CA ASP A 254 -0.57 -13.67 23.26
C ASP A 254 -0.55 -12.88 24.57
N GLN A 255 0.27 -13.29 25.56
CA GLN A 255 0.32 -12.62 26.85
C GLN A 255 0.96 -11.23 26.76
N PHE A 256 2.14 -11.10 26.16
CA PHE A 256 2.80 -9.80 26.01
C PHE A 256 1.97 -8.85 25.15
N ARG A 257 1.35 -9.36 24.08
CA ARG A 257 0.46 -8.55 23.24
C ARG A 257 -0.73 -8.00 24.03
N ARG A 258 -1.34 -8.80 24.90
CA ARG A 258 -2.47 -8.38 25.75
C ARG A 258 -2.04 -7.30 26.74
N THR A 259 -0.92 -7.51 27.44
CA THR A 259 -0.40 -6.52 28.40
C THR A 259 -0.01 -5.22 27.69
N PHE A 260 0.72 -5.29 26.58
CA PHE A 260 1.09 -4.12 25.79
C PHE A 260 -0.12 -3.30 25.30
N ASN A 261 -1.19 -3.98 24.88
CA ASN A 261 -2.42 -3.31 24.42
C ASN A 261 -3.19 -2.61 25.54
N ALA A 262 -2.95 -2.96 26.80
CA ALA A 262 -3.56 -2.31 27.96
C ALA A 262 -2.81 -1.02 28.38
N ILE A 263 -1.55 -0.83 27.95
CA ILE A 263 -0.73 0.32 28.31
C ILE A 263 -1.31 1.61 27.71
N GLU A 264 -1.56 2.61 28.56
CA GLU A 264 -2.14 3.92 28.18
C GLU A 264 -1.12 5.07 28.20
N ASP A 265 0.13 4.79 28.54
CA ASP A 265 1.24 5.75 28.52
C ASP A 265 2.29 5.42 27.44
N ALA A 266 2.92 6.46 26.88
CA ALA A 266 3.91 6.32 25.82
C ALA A 266 5.27 5.82 26.33
N SER A 267 5.72 6.27 27.50
CA SER A 267 6.98 5.82 28.11
C SER A 267 6.88 4.36 28.52
N GLU A 268 5.77 3.99 29.18
CA GLU A 268 5.51 2.62 29.60
C GLU A 268 5.51 1.62 28.42
N GLN A 269 5.07 2.04 27.22
CA GLN A 269 5.17 1.19 26.03
C GLN A 269 6.62 0.89 25.64
N LEU A 270 7.52 1.87 25.73
CA LEU A 270 8.92 1.68 25.37
C LEU A 270 9.62 0.79 26.40
N GLU A 271 9.39 1.03 27.69
CA GLU A 271 9.91 0.19 28.78
C GLU A 271 9.45 -1.27 28.65
N ALA A 272 8.16 -1.48 28.36
CA ALA A 272 7.61 -2.81 28.15
C ALA A 272 8.24 -3.55 26.95
N LEU A 273 8.53 -2.83 25.86
CA LEU A 273 9.24 -3.41 24.71
C LEU A 273 10.68 -3.77 25.06
N GLU A 274 11.39 -2.90 25.77
CA GLU A 274 12.78 -3.14 26.16
C GLU A 274 12.91 -4.37 27.05
N ALA A 275 12.06 -4.47 28.08
CA ALA A 275 11.98 -5.60 28.98
C ALA A 275 11.57 -6.91 28.27
N TYR A 276 10.68 -6.82 27.28
CA TYR A 276 10.28 -7.99 26.49
C TYR A 276 11.46 -8.62 25.75
N PHE A 277 12.25 -7.81 25.05
CA PHE A 277 13.38 -8.30 24.27
C PHE A 277 14.58 -8.75 25.13
N GLU A 278 14.73 -8.22 26.35
CA GLU A 278 15.75 -8.65 27.30
C GLU A 278 15.59 -10.10 27.76
N ASN A 279 14.37 -10.64 27.75
CA ASN A 279 14.14 -12.06 28.05
C ASN A 279 14.72 -13.03 27.01
N PHE A 280 15.17 -12.52 25.85
CA PHE A 280 15.76 -13.30 24.76
C PHE A 280 17.25 -12.98 24.54
N ALA A 281 17.82 -12.09 25.36
CA ALA A 281 19.22 -11.67 25.29
C ALA A 281 20.15 -12.64 26.04
#